data_AF-K2DJM1-F1
#
_entry.id   AF-K2DJM1-F1
#
_cell.length_a   1.000
_cell.length_b   1.000
_cell.length_c   1.000
_cell.angle_alpha   90.00
_cell.angle_beta   90.00
_cell.angle_gamma   90.00
#
_symmetry.space_group_name_H-M   'P 1'
#
loop_
_entity.id
_entity.type
_entity.pdbx_description
1 polymer ?
#
loop_
_entity_poly.entity_id
_entity_poly.type
_entity_poly.pdbx_seq_one_letter_code
_entity_poly.pdbx_strand_id
1 'polypeptide(L)'
;MSENTINAALRGMGYAKEVHSAHGFRATARTIMDEVLGERVDLIEHQLAHAVKDVNGRAYNRTAHLPARRAMMQRWADYLDKLRIGADVIQFKAA
;
A
#
# COMPACT_ATOMS: atom_id res chain seq x y z
N MET A 1 6.88 -2.72 -17.94
CA MET A 1 6.24 -4.06 -17.88
C MET A 1 4.73 -3.87 -18.01
N SER A 2 4.02 -4.75 -18.72
CA SER A 2 2.57 -4.64 -18.83
C SER A 2 1.86 -5.30 -17.66
N GLU A 3 0.60 -4.92 -17.41
CA GLU A 3 -0.25 -5.59 -16.44
C GLU A 3 -0.36 -7.10 -16.71
N ASN A 4 -0.45 -7.47 -17.99
CA ASN A 4 -0.51 -8.87 -18.42
C ASN A 4 0.74 -9.67 -18.04
N THR A 5 1.93 -9.04 -18.03
CA THR A 5 3.16 -9.72 -17.58
C THR A 5 3.05 -10.13 -16.10
N ILE A 6 2.57 -9.23 -15.23
CA ILE A 6 2.43 -9.52 -13.80
C ILE A 6 1.31 -10.54 -13.56
N ASN A 7 0.18 -10.37 -14.24
CA ASN A 7 -0.93 -11.33 -14.13
C ASN A 7 -0.51 -12.72 -14.61
N ALA A 8 0.25 -12.85 -15.69
CA ALA A 8 0.78 -14.13 -16.16
C ALA A 8 1.71 -14.78 -15.12
N ALA A 9 2.60 -14.01 -14.49
CA ALA A 9 3.44 -14.51 -13.41
C ALA A 9 2.60 -15.02 -12.22
N LEU A 10 1.53 -14.29 -11.84
CA LEU A 10 0.59 -14.73 -10.81
C LEU A 10 -0.09 -16.05 -11.17
N ARG A 11 -0.52 -16.23 -12.43
CA ARG A 11 -1.06 -17.51 -12.90
C ARG A 11 -0.03 -18.63 -12.79
N GLY A 12 1.22 -18.35 -13.15
CA GLY A 12 2.34 -19.31 -13.02
C GLY A 12 2.61 -19.74 -11.58
N MET A 13 2.33 -18.88 -10.60
CA MET A 13 2.44 -19.19 -9.17
C MET A 13 1.19 -19.87 -8.58
N GLY A 14 0.17 -20.17 -9.39
CA GLY A 14 -1.06 -20.85 -8.95
C GLY A 14 -2.18 -19.93 -8.46
N TYR A 15 -2.01 -18.60 -8.51
CA TYR A 15 -3.11 -17.67 -8.23
C TYR A 15 -4.02 -17.61 -9.45
N ALA A 16 -5.19 -18.25 -9.39
CA ALA A 16 -6.20 -18.18 -10.44
C ALA A 16 -6.80 -16.76 -10.57
N LYS A 17 -7.48 -16.49 -11.69
CA LYS A 17 -8.02 -15.15 -11.98
C LYS A 17 -9.06 -14.68 -10.99
N GLU A 18 -9.80 -15.62 -10.46
CA GLU A 18 -10.85 -15.47 -9.48
C GLU A 18 -10.27 -15.24 -8.07
N VAL A 19 -9.01 -15.64 -7.84
CA VAL A 19 -8.32 -15.46 -6.56
C VAL A 19 -7.69 -14.07 -6.47
N HIS A 20 -6.86 -13.70 -7.45
CA HIS A 20 -6.19 -12.40 -7.42
C HIS A 20 -5.62 -11.92 -8.77
N SER A 21 -5.31 -10.63 -8.82
CA SER A 21 -4.66 -9.95 -9.94
C SER A 21 -3.68 -8.88 -9.46
N ALA A 22 -2.85 -8.37 -10.37
CA ALA A 22 -1.96 -7.24 -10.09
C ALA A 22 -2.74 -6.01 -9.59
N HIS A 23 -3.91 -5.74 -10.19
CA HIS A 23 -4.79 -4.66 -9.75
C HIS A 23 -5.43 -4.96 -8.38
N GLY A 24 -5.75 -6.23 -8.10
CA GLY A 24 -6.24 -6.67 -6.80
C GLY A 24 -5.33 -6.25 -5.65
N PHE A 25 -4.01 -6.43 -5.80
CA PHE A 25 -3.04 -6.05 -4.76
C PHE A 25 -3.09 -4.55 -4.45
N ARG A 26 -3.33 -3.73 -5.47
CA ARG A 26 -3.42 -2.28 -5.31
C ARG A 26 -4.69 -1.89 -4.53
N ALA A 27 -5.83 -2.50 -4.83
CA ALA A 27 -7.07 -2.29 -4.09
C ALA A 27 -6.95 -2.77 -2.64
N THR A 28 -6.33 -3.93 -2.42
CA THR A 28 -6.03 -4.46 -1.09
C THR A 28 -5.13 -3.51 -0.29
N ALA A 29 -4.02 -3.04 -0.88
CA ALA A 29 -3.12 -2.10 -0.23
C ALA A 29 -3.83 -0.79 0.16
N ARG A 30 -4.66 -0.21 -0.73
CA ARG A 30 -5.46 0.98 -0.43
C ARG A 30 -6.36 0.76 0.79
N THR A 31 -7.03 -0.39 0.84
CA THR A 31 -7.97 -0.74 1.92
C THR A 31 -7.23 -0.92 3.25
N ILE A 32 -6.11 -1.67 3.26
CA ILE A 32 -5.34 -1.91 4.48
C ILE A 32 -4.69 -0.63 5.00
N MET A 33 -4.12 0.19 4.12
CA MET A 33 -3.51 1.46 4.53
C MET A 33 -4.54 2.39 5.20
N ASP A 34 -5.79 2.42 4.71
CA ASP A 34 -6.86 3.23 5.30
C ASP A 34 -7.37 2.59 6.62
N GLU A 35 -7.91 1.37 6.54
CA GLU A 35 -8.67 0.76 7.63
C GLU A 35 -7.80 0.19 8.75
N VAL A 36 -6.59 -0.30 8.43
CA VAL A 36 -5.72 -0.99 9.40
C VAL A 36 -4.61 -0.09 9.89
N LEU A 37 -3.96 0.65 8.98
CA LEU A 37 -2.83 1.52 9.35
C LEU A 37 -3.28 2.95 9.67
N GLY A 38 -4.54 3.32 9.38
CA GLY A 38 -5.08 4.64 9.68
C GLY A 38 -4.39 5.77 8.91
N GLU A 39 -3.88 5.49 7.71
CA GLU A 39 -3.16 6.45 6.91
C GLU A 39 -4.09 7.51 6.31
N ARG A 40 -3.58 8.73 6.17
CA ARG A 40 -4.36 9.83 5.60
C ARG A 40 -4.72 9.51 4.15
N VAL A 41 -6.01 9.46 3.83
CA VAL A 41 -6.52 9.00 2.51
C VAL A 41 -5.88 9.74 1.34
N ASP A 42 -5.70 11.05 1.41
CA ASP A 42 -5.05 11.82 0.36
C ASP A 42 -3.59 11.38 0.09
N LEU A 43 -2.83 10.95 1.11
CA LEU A 43 -1.48 10.40 0.92
C LEU A 43 -1.54 9.06 0.18
N ILE A 44 -2.52 8.22 0.50
CA ILE A 44 -2.76 6.94 -0.19
C ILE A 44 -3.10 7.22 -1.65
N GLU A 45 -4.06 8.10 -1.92
CA GLU A 45 -4.46 8.47 -3.28
C GLU A 45 -3.29 9.08 -4.08
N HIS A 46 -2.46 9.94 -3.46
CA HIS A 46 -1.23 10.45 -4.07
C HIS A 46 -0.22 9.34 -4.38
N GLN A 47 -0.07 8.35 -3.51
CA GLN A 47 0.83 7.21 -3.73
C GLN A 47 0.33 6.31 -4.87
N LEU A 48 -0.98 6.20 -4.99
CA LEU A 48 -1.63 5.54 -6.10
C LEU A 48 -1.57 6.39 -7.39
N ALA A 49 -1.12 7.65 -7.35
CA ALA A 49 -1.18 8.55 -8.50
C ALA A 49 -2.62 8.79 -8.99
N HIS A 50 -3.60 8.66 -8.08
CA HIS A 50 -4.96 9.12 -8.32
C HIS A 50 -5.03 10.64 -8.16
N ALA A 51 -6.04 11.24 -8.78
CA ALA A 51 -6.36 12.64 -8.55
C ALA A 51 -7.04 12.78 -7.18
N VAL A 52 -6.42 13.53 -6.27
CA VAL A 52 -7.04 13.88 -4.99
C VAL A 52 -8.09 14.95 -5.24
N LYS A 53 -9.32 14.74 -4.74
CA LYS A 53 -10.38 15.74 -4.79
C LYS A 53 -10.03 16.87 -3.82
N ASP A 54 -9.91 18.08 -4.33
CA ASP A 54 -9.74 19.31 -3.54
C ASP A 54 -10.98 20.19 -3.71
N VAL A 55 -11.57 20.62 -2.59
CA VAL A 55 -12.71 21.55 -2.53
C VAL A 55 -12.39 22.90 -3.18
N ASN A 56 -11.12 23.30 -3.23
CA ASN A 56 -10.66 24.54 -3.88
C ASN A 56 -10.05 24.28 -5.28
N GLY A 57 -10.15 23.04 -5.77
CA GLY A 57 -9.60 22.61 -7.06
C GLY A 57 -8.07 22.48 -7.09
N ARG A 58 -7.55 21.83 -8.14
CA ARG A 58 -6.09 21.61 -8.33
C ARG A 58 -5.26 22.89 -8.44
N ALA A 59 -5.88 24.07 -8.49
CA ALA A 59 -5.20 25.35 -8.68
C ALA A 59 -4.26 25.68 -7.50
N TYR A 60 -4.64 25.28 -6.28
CA TYR A 60 -3.92 25.65 -5.04
C TYR A 60 -3.20 24.47 -4.38
N ASN A 61 -3.67 23.24 -4.55
CA ASN A 61 -2.98 22.06 -4.02
C ASN A 61 -1.89 21.57 -4.99
N ARG A 62 -0.67 22.09 -4.78
CA ARG A 62 0.57 21.65 -5.45
C ARG A 62 1.41 20.73 -4.57
N THR A 63 0.90 20.28 -3.42
CA THR A 63 1.69 19.55 -2.44
C THR A 63 1.80 18.08 -2.83
N ALA A 64 3.02 17.59 -3.01
CA ALA A 64 3.29 16.18 -3.30
C ALA A 64 3.40 15.31 -2.03
N HIS A 65 3.46 15.94 -0.85
CA HIS A 65 3.60 15.31 0.47
C HIS A 65 4.71 14.24 0.58
N LEU A 66 5.82 14.40 -0.15
CA LEU A 66 6.85 13.37 -0.25
C LEU A 66 7.41 12.87 1.09
N PRO A 67 7.69 13.73 2.11
CA PRO A 67 8.14 13.23 3.41
C PRO A 67 7.08 12.36 4.11
N ALA A 68 5.81 12.78 4.09
CA ALA A 68 4.73 12.03 4.72
C ALA A 68 4.45 10.72 3.98
N ARG A 69 4.47 10.73 2.64
CA ARG A 69 4.34 9.51 1.82
C ARG A 69 5.47 8.53 2.06
N ARG A 70 6.71 9.01 2.26
CA ARG A 70 7.83 8.14 2.62
C ARG A 70 7.58 7.46 3.97
N ALA A 71 7.12 8.21 4.98
CA ALA A 71 6.80 7.65 6.29
C ALA A 71 5.65 6.63 6.22
N MET A 72 4.59 6.92 5.45
CA MET A 72 3.49 5.99 5.18
C MET A 72 3.99 4.70 4.51
N MET A 73 4.83 4.82 3.48
CA MET A 73 5.38 3.65 2.79
C MET A 73 6.34 2.83 3.66
N GLN A 74 7.01 3.46 4.63
CA GLN A 74 7.79 2.73 5.63
C GLN A 74 6.89 1.90 6.52
N ARG A 75 5.81 2.48 7.07
CA ARG A 75 4.85 1.73 7.89
C ARG A 75 4.17 0.60 7.13
N TRP A 76 3.89 0.81 5.84
CA TRP A 76 3.42 -0.25 4.95
C TRP A 76 4.44 -1.39 4.79
N ALA A 77 5.71 -1.07 4.59
CA ALA A 77 6.77 -2.07 4.52
C ALA A 77 6.90 -2.85 5.84
N ASP A 78 6.91 -2.14 6.97
CA ASP A 78 6.98 -2.75 8.31
C ASP A 78 5.78 -3.70 8.55
N TYR A 79 4.58 -3.33 8.10
CA TYR A 79 3.38 -4.17 8.17
C TYR A 79 3.56 -5.47 7.35
N LEU A 80 4.05 -5.38 6.13
CA LEU A 80 4.31 -6.55 5.29
C LEU A 80 5.39 -7.47 5.87
N ASP A 81 6.44 -6.89 6.45
CA ASP A 81 7.50 -7.67 7.11
C ASP A 81 6.96 -8.43 8.32
N LYS A 82 6.07 -7.82 9.11
CA LYS A 82 5.38 -8.51 10.22
C LYS A 82 4.57 -9.71 9.73
N LEU A 83 3.80 -9.53 8.65
CA LEU A 83 3.03 -10.64 8.05
C LEU A 83 3.95 -11.76 7.55
N ARG A 84 5.09 -11.39 6.95
CA ARG A 84 6.08 -12.35 6.43
C ARG A 84 6.76 -13.16 7.55
N ILE A 85 7.10 -12.52 8.67
CA ILE A 85 7.79 -13.16 9.80
C ILE A 85 6.80 -13.99 10.65
N GLY A 86 5.53 -13.56 10.74
CA GLY A 86 4.46 -14.30 11.41
C GLY A 86 4.38 -14.12 12.93
N ALA A 87 5.40 -13.55 13.58
CA ALA A 87 5.39 -13.20 15.00
C ALA A 87 6.38 -12.06 15.33
N ASP A 88 5.98 -11.15 16.22
CA ASP A 88 6.89 -10.17 16.84
C ASP A 88 7.66 -10.86 17.99
N VAL A 89 8.96 -11.13 17.79
CA VAL A 89 9.81 -11.72 18.84
C VAL A 89 10.18 -10.62 19.85
N ILE A 90 9.50 -10.61 21.00
CA ILE A 90 9.78 -9.65 22.09
C ILE A 90 10.87 -10.22 22.99
N GLN A 91 12.04 -9.57 23.01
CA GLN A 91 13.11 -9.89 23.96
C GLN A 91 12.71 -9.39 25.36
N PHE A 92 12.63 -10.30 26.33
CA PHE A 92 12.48 -9.91 27.73
C PHE A 92 13.80 -9.35 28.25
N LYS A 93 13.73 -8.28 29.07
CA LYS A 93 14.92 -7.81 29.79
C LYS A 93 15.38 -8.89 30.76
N ALA A 94 16.65 -9.27 30.69
CA ALA A 94 17.28 -10.09 31.72
C ALA A 94 17.22 -9.33 33.06
N ALA A 95 16.91 -10.05 34.14
CA ALA A 95 16.87 -9.53 35.50
C ALA A 95 18.26 -9.13 36.00
#